data_AF-A0A8D0FBE3-F1
#
_entry.id   AF-A0A8D0FBE3-F1
#
_cell.length_a   1.000
_cell.length_b   1.000
_cell.length_c   1.000
_cell.angle_alpha   90.00
_cell.angle_beta   90.00
_cell.angle_gamma   90.00
#
_symmetry.space_group_name_H-M   'P 1'
#
loop_
_entity.id
_entity.type
_entity.pdbx_description
1 polymer ?
#
loop_
_entity_poly.entity_id
_entity_poly.type
_entity_poly.pdbx_seq_one_letter_code
_entity_poly.pdbx_strand_id
1 'polypeptide(L)'
;MPTMGEISDIFFHVRIDSVGFADVQSEDELYDFDMDMDPPNWQQLVSREVLMGLKPYEIKRQEVINELFYTERAHVRTLKVLHNVFYQRVTREGILNSSDKRKIFSNLEDILGLHGESSLGAFQLCSLSWNSGLSKFDFLGFLAQFSGPAEEKLKHATATFCSNQPFALEVIKSRQKKDSRFQTFVQDAESNPLCRRLQLKDIIPTEMQRLTKYPLLLDNIAKYTELPEEKEKVKKAADHCRQILNHVNQAVKESENKQVGGEWSDS
;
A
#
# COMPACT_ATOMS: atom_id res chain seq x y z
N MET A 1 -25.70 -28.71 14.04
CA MET A 1 -25.43 -27.60 13.12
C MET A 1 -25.37 -26.35 13.97
N PRO A 2 -24.21 -25.70 14.09
CA PRO A 2 -24.21 -24.35 14.61
C PRO A 2 -24.87 -23.43 13.59
N THR A 3 -25.62 -22.44 14.06
CA THR A 3 -26.32 -21.47 13.20
C THR A 3 -25.36 -20.36 12.78
N MET A 4 -25.60 -19.70 11.64
CA MET A 4 -24.72 -18.67 11.08
C MET A 4 -24.39 -17.50 12.04
N GLY A 5 -25.14 -17.32 13.12
CA GLY A 5 -24.81 -16.37 14.18
C GLY A 5 -23.56 -16.73 14.99
N GLU A 6 -23.26 -18.01 15.18
CA GLU A 6 -22.11 -18.47 15.99
C GLU A 6 -20.76 -18.29 15.26
N ILE A 7 -20.79 -18.11 13.93
CA ILE A 7 -19.60 -17.78 13.12
C ILE A 7 -19.30 -16.27 13.17
N SER A 8 -20.34 -15.43 13.28
CA SER A 8 -20.19 -13.99 13.53
C SER A 8 -19.47 -13.73 14.85
N ASP A 9 -19.74 -14.56 15.87
CA ASP A 9 -19.12 -14.43 17.18
C ASP A 9 -17.63 -14.76 17.17
N ILE A 10 -17.11 -15.59 16.25
CA ILE A 10 -15.66 -15.89 16.19
C ILE A 10 -14.86 -14.68 15.68
N PHE A 11 -15.40 -13.94 14.71
CA PHE A 11 -14.76 -12.72 14.19
C PHE A 11 -14.93 -11.51 15.11
N PHE A 12 -15.98 -11.48 15.94
CA PHE A 12 -16.14 -10.49 17.02
C PHE A 12 -15.40 -10.88 18.32
N HIS A 13 -15.28 -12.17 18.66
CA HIS A 13 -14.60 -12.66 19.88
C HIS A 13 -13.08 -12.53 19.80
N VAL A 14 -12.47 -12.63 18.62
CA VAL A 14 -11.05 -12.24 18.46
C VAL A 14 -10.85 -10.76 18.84
N ARG A 15 -11.92 -9.95 18.84
CA ARG A 15 -11.91 -8.55 19.26
C ARG A 15 -12.42 -8.29 20.70
N ILE A 16 -13.01 -9.26 21.40
CA ILE A 16 -13.56 -9.03 22.77
C ILE A 16 -12.93 -9.93 23.84
N ASP A 17 -12.47 -11.14 23.53
CA ASP A 17 -11.96 -12.06 24.56
C ASP A 17 -10.52 -11.79 25.03
N SER A 18 -9.87 -10.75 24.49
CA SER A 18 -8.64 -10.22 25.09
C SER A 18 -8.85 -8.94 25.89
N VAL A 19 -10.08 -8.41 25.98
CA VAL A 19 -10.38 -7.27 26.85
C VAL A 19 -10.88 -7.81 28.19
N GLY A 20 -9.95 -8.42 28.92
CA GLY A 20 -10.05 -8.46 30.36
C GLY A 20 -10.15 -7.03 30.86
N PHE A 21 -11.21 -6.73 31.59
CA PHE A 21 -11.45 -5.49 32.33
C PHE A 21 -10.15 -4.92 32.94
N ALA A 22 -9.55 -3.91 32.30
CA ALA A 22 -8.88 -2.75 32.88
C ALA A 22 -8.02 -2.03 31.82
N ASP A 23 -7.98 -0.71 31.96
CA ASP A 23 -7.15 0.28 31.29
C ASP A 23 -7.52 0.72 29.86
N VAL A 24 -7.83 2.02 29.80
CA VAL A 24 -8.03 2.83 28.60
C VAL A 24 -6.72 2.84 27.82
N GLN A 25 -6.59 1.94 26.85
CA GLN A 25 -5.48 1.92 25.90
C GLN A 25 -5.58 3.16 25.00
N SER A 26 -4.49 3.93 24.91
CA SER A 26 -4.40 5.13 24.08
C SER A 26 -4.57 4.78 22.60
N GLU A 27 -5.12 5.71 21.81
CA GLU A 27 -5.31 5.54 20.36
C GLU A 27 -4.00 5.17 19.64
N ASP A 28 -2.85 5.58 20.16
CA ASP A 28 -1.52 5.26 19.64
C ASP A 28 -1.17 3.75 19.74
N GLU A 29 -1.59 3.05 20.81
CA GLU A 29 -1.32 1.60 20.97
C GLU A 29 -2.23 0.74 20.09
N LEU A 30 -3.46 1.21 19.83
CA LEU A 30 -4.41 0.52 18.94
C LEU A 30 -3.98 0.60 17.46
N TYR A 31 -3.26 1.67 17.09
CA TYR A 31 -2.65 1.84 15.76
C TYR A 31 -1.40 0.97 15.55
N ASP A 32 -0.65 0.69 16.61
CA ASP A 32 0.57 -0.14 16.56
C ASP A 32 0.23 -1.63 16.33
N PHE A 33 -0.87 -2.11 16.90
CA PHE A 33 -1.33 -3.51 16.74
C PHE A 33 -1.69 -3.88 15.29
N ASP A 34 -2.23 -2.95 14.50
CA ASP A 34 -2.62 -3.19 13.09
C ASP A 34 -1.41 -3.20 12.13
N MET A 35 -0.23 -2.80 12.59
CA MET A 35 1.00 -2.84 11.81
C MET A 35 1.76 -4.18 11.92
N ASP A 36 1.50 -5.01 12.93
CA ASP A 36 2.35 -6.19 13.20
C ASP A 36 1.81 -7.51 12.65
N MET A 37 0.50 -7.63 12.37
CA MET A 37 -0.08 -8.91 11.94
C MET A 37 -0.33 -8.98 10.43
N ASP A 38 0.51 -9.75 9.74
CA ASP A 38 0.22 -10.22 8.38
C ASP A 38 -1.05 -11.10 8.43
N PRO A 39 -2.07 -10.88 7.59
CA PRO A 39 -3.31 -11.62 7.68
C PRO A 39 -3.11 -13.11 7.37
N PRO A 40 -3.93 -14.00 7.96
CA PRO A 40 -3.90 -15.42 7.67
C PRO A 40 -4.21 -15.69 6.19
N ASN A 41 -3.76 -16.85 5.70
CA ASN A 41 -3.99 -17.28 4.33
C ASN A 41 -5.51 -17.32 4.06
N TRP A 42 -5.96 -16.82 2.91
CA TRP A 42 -7.37 -16.78 2.57
C TRP A 42 -8.05 -18.16 2.61
N GLN A 43 -7.33 -19.25 2.33
CA GLN A 43 -7.88 -20.61 2.45
C GLN A 43 -8.13 -21.02 3.90
N GLN A 44 -7.42 -20.43 4.86
CA GLN A 44 -7.67 -20.61 6.29
C GLN A 44 -8.86 -19.78 6.77
N LEU A 45 -9.25 -18.76 5.99
CA LEU A 45 -10.41 -17.90 6.25
C LEU A 45 -11.72 -18.46 5.69
N VAL A 46 -11.65 -19.54 4.89
CA VAL A 46 -12.81 -20.13 4.22
C VAL A 46 -13.07 -21.54 4.75
N SER A 47 -14.33 -21.89 5.01
CA SER A 47 -14.67 -23.23 5.48
C SER A 47 -14.33 -24.30 4.44
N ARG A 48 -13.97 -25.50 4.91
CA ARG A 48 -13.63 -26.63 4.03
C ARG A 48 -14.77 -26.99 3.08
N GLU A 49 -16.02 -26.82 3.51
CA GLU A 49 -17.22 -27.06 2.71
C GLU A 49 -17.35 -26.08 1.54
N VAL A 50 -17.05 -24.80 1.77
CA VAL A 50 -17.03 -23.79 0.69
C VAL A 50 -15.89 -24.07 -0.29
N LEU A 51 -14.69 -24.39 0.20
CA LEU A 51 -13.54 -24.75 -0.65
C LEU A 51 -13.83 -25.97 -1.55
N MET A 52 -14.53 -26.99 -1.03
CA MET A 52 -14.92 -28.18 -1.81
C MET A 52 -15.96 -27.87 -2.89
N GLY A 53 -16.75 -26.80 -2.74
CA GLY A 53 -17.73 -26.37 -3.74
C GLY A 53 -17.18 -25.50 -4.86
N LEU A 54 -15.94 -25.00 -4.75
CA LEU A 54 -15.32 -24.14 -5.74
C LEU A 54 -14.64 -24.94 -6.86
N LYS A 55 -14.82 -24.48 -8.10
CA LYS A 55 -14.08 -25.01 -9.24
C LYS A 55 -12.59 -24.64 -9.12
N PRO A 56 -11.65 -25.47 -9.61
CA PRO A 56 -10.22 -25.18 -9.52
C PRO A 56 -9.79 -23.81 -10.08
N TYR A 57 -10.44 -23.33 -11.15
CA TYR A 57 -10.15 -22.00 -11.70
C TYR A 57 -10.56 -20.87 -10.74
N GLU A 58 -11.68 -21.03 -10.01
CA GLU A 58 -12.18 -20.00 -9.08
C GLU A 58 -11.27 -19.93 -7.86
N ILE A 59 -10.76 -21.08 -7.39
CA ILE A 59 -9.71 -21.11 -6.35
C ILE A 59 -8.50 -20.29 -6.81
N LYS A 60 -8.03 -20.44 -8.06
CA LYS A 60 -6.93 -19.63 -8.62
C LYS A 60 -7.28 -18.16 -8.74
N ARG A 61 -8.50 -17.81 -9.15
CA ARG A 61 -8.96 -16.42 -9.19
C ARG A 61 -8.91 -15.79 -7.80
N GLN A 62 -9.39 -16.50 -6.78
CA GLN A 62 -9.38 -16.05 -5.40
C GLN A 62 -7.96 -15.91 -4.83
N GLU A 63 -7.04 -16.84 -5.15
CA GLU A 63 -5.64 -16.71 -4.76
C GLU A 63 -5.03 -15.39 -5.24
N VAL A 64 -5.22 -15.04 -6.52
CA VAL A 64 -4.63 -13.81 -7.08
C VAL A 64 -5.30 -12.55 -6.53
N ILE A 65 -6.63 -12.56 -6.34
CA ILE A 65 -7.35 -11.44 -5.72
C ILE A 65 -6.86 -11.21 -4.29
N ASN A 66 -6.68 -12.27 -3.52
CA ASN A 66 -6.16 -12.18 -2.16
C ASN A 66 -4.69 -11.73 -2.14
N GLU A 67 -3.86 -12.18 -3.10
CA GLU A 67 -2.50 -11.68 -3.27
C GLU A 67 -2.46 -10.16 -3.52
N LEU A 68 -3.36 -9.64 -4.36
CA LEU A 68 -3.47 -8.20 -4.61
C LEU A 68 -3.72 -7.43 -3.31
N PHE A 69 -4.72 -7.84 -2.51
CA PHE A 69 -5.06 -7.17 -1.26
C PHE A 69 -4.01 -7.34 -0.17
N TYR A 70 -3.44 -8.54 -0.06
CA TYR A 70 -2.35 -8.84 0.86
C TYR A 70 -1.16 -7.92 0.60
N THR A 71 -0.75 -7.83 -0.67
CA THR A 71 0.37 -6.97 -1.08
C THR A 71 0.04 -5.49 -1.02
N GLU A 72 -1.23 -5.09 -1.18
CA GLU A 72 -1.68 -3.70 -0.97
C GLU A 72 -1.54 -3.28 0.50
N ARG A 73 -2.02 -4.11 1.43
CA ARG A 73 -1.85 -3.85 2.87
C ARG A 73 -0.38 -3.76 3.26
N ALA A 74 0.46 -4.65 2.71
CA ALA A 74 1.89 -4.60 2.94
C ALA A 74 2.51 -3.28 2.42
N HIS A 75 2.04 -2.79 1.27
CA HIS A 75 2.46 -1.49 0.72
C HIS A 75 2.02 -0.33 1.60
N VAL A 76 0.75 -0.27 1.99
CA VAL A 76 0.22 0.75 2.92
C VAL A 76 1.00 0.77 4.23
N ARG A 77 1.30 -0.40 4.80
CA ARG A 77 2.11 -0.51 6.02
C ARG A 77 3.51 0.07 5.80
N THR A 78 4.13 -0.22 4.67
CA THR A 78 5.45 0.33 4.31
C THR A 78 5.41 1.86 4.19
N LEU A 79 4.36 2.41 3.59
CA LEU A 79 4.13 3.87 3.54
C LEU A 79 3.86 4.47 4.93
N LYS A 80 3.12 3.78 5.80
CA LYS A 80 2.92 4.19 7.20
C LYS A 80 4.24 4.23 7.96
N VAL A 81 5.15 3.28 7.73
CA VAL A 81 6.50 3.32 8.30
C VAL A 81 7.27 4.54 7.81
N LEU A 82 7.27 4.81 6.51
CA LEU A 82 7.89 6.00 5.94
C LEU A 82 7.33 7.29 6.58
N HIS A 83 6.03 7.32 6.82
CA HIS A 83 5.36 8.47 7.43
C HIS A 83 5.66 8.61 8.94
N ASN A 84 5.41 7.58 9.73
CA ASN A 84 5.44 7.67 11.20
C ASN A 84 6.87 7.61 11.75
N VAL A 85 7.68 6.67 11.26
CA VAL A 85 9.04 6.43 11.77
C VAL A 85 10.02 7.48 11.26
N PHE A 86 9.83 7.99 10.04
CA PHE A 86 10.71 8.99 9.45
C PHE A 86 10.09 10.39 9.42
N TYR A 87 9.03 10.63 8.63
CA TYR A 87 8.52 11.98 8.36
C TYR A 87 7.97 12.72 9.59
N GLN A 88 7.11 12.07 10.38
CA GLN A 88 6.54 12.68 11.59
C GLN A 88 7.62 12.89 12.66
N ARG A 89 8.45 11.87 12.87
CA ARG A 89 9.51 11.90 13.88
C ARG A 89 10.56 12.98 13.57
N VAL A 90 11.05 13.06 12.32
CA VAL A 90 12.02 14.07 11.89
C VAL A 90 11.45 15.50 12.00
N THR A 91 10.13 15.64 11.84
CA THR A 91 9.40 16.89 12.02
C THR A 91 9.29 17.28 13.50
N ARG A 92 8.86 16.36 14.35
CA ARG A 92 8.69 16.59 15.80
C ARG A 92 10.02 16.94 16.48
N GLU A 93 11.09 16.25 16.09
CA GLU A 93 12.43 16.50 16.64
C GLU A 93 13.12 17.71 16.00
N GLY A 94 12.55 18.31 14.95
CA GLY A 94 13.13 19.47 14.28
C GLY A 94 14.54 19.19 13.74
N ILE A 95 14.76 17.98 13.19
CA ILE A 95 16.06 17.58 12.64
C ILE A 95 16.28 18.25 11.28
N LEU A 96 15.23 18.34 10.46
CA LEU A 96 15.26 18.91 9.12
C LEU A 96 14.40 20.18 9.03
N ASN A 97 14.87 21.16 8.27
CA ASN A 97 14.07 22.33 7.93
C ASN A 97 12.93 21.97 6.94
N SER A 98 11.96 22.87 6.79
CA SER A 98 10.80 22.65 5.91
C SER A 98 11.16 22.44 4.43
N SER A 99 12.29 22.99 3.96
CA SER A 99 12.74 22.79 2.59
C SER A 99 13.19 21.35 2.40
N ASP A 100 14.15 20.86 3.19
CA ASP A 100 14.66 19.49 3.07
C ASP A 100 13.57 18.44 3.27
N LYS A 101 12.63 18.67 4.20
CA LYS A 101 11.49 17.76 4.39
C LYS A 101 10.65 17.61 3.12
N ARG A 102 10.29 18.72 2.46
CA ARG A 102 9.55 18.67 1.18
C ARG A 102 10.36 17.96 0.09
N LYS A 103 11.67 18.18 0.05
CA LYS A 103 12.56 17.55 -0.94
C LYS A 103 12.67 16.04 -0.75
N ILE A 104 12.65 15.55 0.50
CA ILE A 104 12.78 14.12 0.81
C ILE A 104 11.44 13.40 0.68
N PHE A 105 10.37 13.94 1.27
CA PHE A 105 9.09 13.24 1.41
C PHE A 105 8.03 13.67 0.40
N SER A 106 8.26 14.73 -0.39
CA SER A 106 7.36 15.20 -1.44
C SER A 106 5.90 15.28 -0.97
N ASN A 107 4.99 14.58 -1.66
CA ASN A 107 3.57 14.44 -1.37
C ASN A 107 3.22 13.09 -0.70
N LEU A 108 4.05 12.59 0.21
CA LEU A 108 3.86 11.31 0.91
C LEU A 108 2.46 11.14 1.52
N GLU A 109 1.90 12.19 2.12
CA GLU A 109 0.57 12.15 2.74
C GLU A 109 -0.53 11.85 1.71
N ASP A 110 -0.42 12.39 0.49
CA ASP A 110 -1.36 12.11 -0.61
C ASP A 110 -1.27 10.65 -1.06
N ILE A 111 -0.05 10.12 -1.18
CA ILE A 111 0.21 8.72 -1.55
C ILE A 111 -0.38 7.79 -0.49
N LEU A 112 -0.09 8.06 0.79
CA LEU A 112 -0.60 7.27 1.90
C LEU A 112 -2.13 7.32 1.97
N GLY A 113 -2.74 8.49 1.73
CA GLY A 113 -4.19 8.65 1.67
C GLY A 113 -4.82 7.81 0.56
N LEU A 114 -4.27 7.87 -0.65
CA LEU A 114 -4.77 7.13 -1.82
C LEU A 114 -4.74 5.61 -1.61
N HIS A 115 -3.61 5.08 -1.15
CA HIS A 115 -3.48 3.64 -0.87
C HIS A 115 -4.26 3.22 0.37
N GLY A 116 -4.35 4.08 1.39
CA GLY A 116 -5.14 3.84 2.59
C GLY A 116 -6.64 3.72 2.29
N GLU A 117 -7.20 4.66 1.53
CA GLU A 117 -8.59 4.63 1.05
C GLU A 117 -8.86 3.35 0.23
N SER A 118 -7.94 3.00 -0.68
CA SER A 118 -8.05 1.82 -1.54
C SER A 118 -8.01 0.51 -0.75
N SER A 119 -7.14 0.42 0.26
CA SER A 119 -7.03 -0.75 1.14
C SER A 119 -8.22 -0.90 2.08
N LEU A 120 -8.75 0.20 2.64
CA LEU A 120 -9.89 0.18 3.57
C LEU A 120 -11.21 -0.10 2.83
N GLY A 121 -11.43 0.57 1.68
CA GLY A 121 -12.61 0.34 0.85
C GLY A 121 -12.69 -1.09 0.35
N ALA A 122 -11.56 -1.67 -0.06
CA ALA A 122 -11.47 -3.07 -0.41
C ALA A 122 -11.82 -3.98 0.78
N PHE A 123 -11.23 -3.77 1.95
CA PHE A 123 -11.44 -4.61 3.14
C PHE A 123 -12.89 -4.58 3.65
N GLN A 124 -13.53 -3.41 3.68
CA GLN A 124 -14.92 -3.26 4.12
C GLN A 124 -15.87 -4.01 3.19
N LEU A 125 -15.67 -3.92 1.87
CA LEU A 125 -16.49 -4.62 0.87
C LEU A 125 -16.25 -6.13 0.87
N CYS A 126 -15.01 -6.57 1.13
CA CYS A 126 -14.69 -7.98 1.34
C CYS A 126 -15.51 -8.55 2.51
N SER A 127 -15.46 -7.88 3.66
CA SER A 127 -16.11 -8.32 4.91
C SER A 127 -17.62 -8.46 4.75
N LEU A 128 -18.26 -7.55 4.02
CA LEU A 128 -19.72 -7.56 3.78
C LEU A 128 -20.17 -8.64 2.78
N SER A 129 -19.37 -8.91 1.75
CA SER A 129 -19.68 -9.94 0.74
C SER A 129 -19.64 -11.35 1.36
N TRP A 130 -18.66 -11.60 2.22
CA TRP A 130 -18.55 -12.86 2.96
C TRP A 130 -19.71 -13.10 3.94
N ASN A 131 -20.15 -12.05 4.65
CA ASN A 131 -21.27 -12.15 5.61
C ASN A 131 -22.63 -12.38 4.95
N SER A 132 -22.78 -12.08 3.66
CA SER A 132 -24.05 -12.19 2.93
C SER A 132 -24.17 -13.48 2.09
N GLY A 133 -23.20 -14.40 2.18
CA GLY A 133 -23.19 -15.62 1.35
C GLY A 133 -22.94 -15.35 -0.14
N LEU A 134 -22.59 -14.11 -0.50
CA LEU A 134 -22.14 -13.76 -1.83
C LEU A 134 -20.70 -14.25 -1.96
N SER A 135 -20.49 -15.39 -2.63
CA SER A 135 -19.14 -15.98 -2.79
C SER A 135 -18.19 -15.17 -3.68
N LYS A 136 -18.51 -13.91 -3.98
CA LYS A 136 -17.80 -13.04 -4.91
C LYS A 136 -17.26 -11.85 -4.15
N PHE A 137 -15.95 -11.89 -3.86
CA PHE A 137 -15.20 -10.69 -3.49
C PHE A 137 -15.49 -9.54 -4.45
N ASP A 138 -15.93 -8.39 -3.92
CA ASP A 138 -16.16 -7.19 -4.73
C ASP A 138 -14.85 -6.43 -4.97
N PHE A 139 -13.94 -7.10 -5.67
CA PHE A 139 -12.70 -6.51 -6.18
C PHE A 139 -12.97 -5.41 -7.23
N LEU A 140 -14.20 -5.30 -7.76
CA LEU A 140 -14.54 -4.21 -8.68
C LEU A 140 -14.50 -2.84 -8.00
N GLY A 141 -14.79 -2.76 -6.70
CA GLY A 141 -14.58 -1.54 -5.91
C GLY A 141 -13.11 -1.09 -5.91
N PHE A 142 -12.17 -2.03 -5.85
CA PHE A 142 -10.74 -1.74 -5.97
C PHE A 142 -10.38 -1.22 -7.36
N LEU A 143 -11.01 -1.71 -8.42
CA LEU A 143 -10.76 -1.25 -9.79
C LEU A 143 -11.16 0.21 -10.03
N ALA A 144 -12.08 0.76 -9.23
CA ALA A 144 -12.56 2.12 -9.39
C ALA A 144 -11.45 3.17 -9.34
N GLN A 145 -10.37 2.91 -8.57
CA GLN A 145 -9.22 3.80 -8.46
C GLN A 145 -8.44 3.97 -9.78
N PHE A 146 -8.57 3.00 -10.70
CA PHE A 146 -7.95 3.04 -12.02
C PHE A 146 -8.95 3.52 -13.08
N SER A 147 -9.95 4.30 -12.70
CA SER A 147 -10.90 4.87 -13.66
C SER A 147 -11.31 6.30 -13.31
N GLY A 148 -11.52 7.11 -14.35
CA GLY A 148 -12.14 8.42 -14.23
C GLY A 148 -11.33 9.39 -13.33
N PRO A 149 -11.99 10.18 -12.47
CA PRO A 149 -11.30 11.16 -11.62
C PRO A 149 -10.29 10.53 -10.63
N ALA A 150 -10.56 9.31 -10.16
CA ALA A 150 -9.68 8.62 -9.22
C ALA A 150 -8.35 8.23 -9.90
N GLU A 151 -8.41 7.81 -11.17
CA GLU A 151 -7.23 7.51 -11.98
C GLU A 151 -6.33 8.73 -12.15
N GLU A 152 -6.90 9.88 -12.48
CA GLU A 152 -6.15 11.13 -12.63
C GLU A 152 -5.50 11.56 -11.31
N LYS A 153 -6.21 11.42 -10.19
CA LYS A 153 -5.67 11.70 -8.85
C LYS A 153 -4.49 10.79 -8.53
N LEU A 154 -4.64 9.48 -8.75
CA LEU A 154 -3.58 8.49 -8.54
C LEU A 154 -2.38 8.78 -9.45
N LYS A 155 -2.61 8.98 -10.74
CA LYS A 155 -1.57 9.28 -11.73
C LYS A 155 -0.76 10.51 -11.36
N HIS A 156 -1.42 11.61 -11.00
CA HIS A 156 -0.74 12.85 -10.63
C HIS A 156 0.06 12.71 -9.33
N ALA A 157 -0.55 12.12 -8.29
CA ALA A 157 0.11 11.93 -7.00
C ALA A 157 1.36 11.05 -7.13
N THR A 158 1.22 9.90 -7.79
CA THR A 158 2.33 8.96 -7.99
C THR A 158 3.42 9.51 -8.91
N ALA A 159 3.06 10.27 -9.95
CA ALA A 159 4.04 10.97 -10.78
C ALA A 159 4.85 11.99 -9.96
N THR A 160 4.19 12.75 -9.09
CA THR A 160 4.84 13.74 -8.21
C THR A 160 5.81 13.06 -7.24
N PHE A 161 5.40 11.95 -6.62
CA PHE A 161 6.23 11.24 -5.66
C PHE A 161 7.42 10.55 -6.33
N CYS A 162 7.17 9.77 -7.38
CA CYS A 162 8.20 8.97 -8.03
C CYS A 162 9.21 9.83 -8.80
N SER A 163 8.77 10.91 -9.47
CA SER A 163 9.71 11.80 -10.18
C SER A 163 10.65 12.56 -9.24
N ASN A 164 10.24 12.77 -7.98
CA ASN A 164 11.08 13.36 -6.94
C ASN A 164 12.07 12.35 -6.32
N GLN A 165 11.90 11.05 -6.52
CA GLN A 165 12.70 10.01 -5.87
C GLN A 165 14.22 10.19 -6.04
N PRO A 166 14.79 10.39 -7.25
CA PRO A 166 16.24 10.55 -7.40
C PRO A 166 16.79 11.71 -6.56
N PHE A 167 16.04 12.81 -6.54
CA PHE A 167 16.39 14.00 -5.78
C PHE A 167 16.27 13.79 -4.26
N ALA A 168 15.20 13.12 -3.80
CA ALA A 168 15.05 12.75 -2.40
C ALA A 168 16.24 11.93 -1.89
N LEU A 169 16.67 10.92 -2.67
CA LEU A 169 17.79 10.05 -2.32
C LEU A 169 19.12 10.82 -2.24
N GLU A 170 19.37 11.76 -3.15
CA GLU A 170 20.58 12.59 -3.09
C GLU A 170 20.55 13.56 -1.91
N VAL A 171 19.39 14.15 -1.59
CA VAL A 171 19.25 15.01 -0.41
C VAL A 171 19.48 14.22 0.88
N ILE A 172 18.92 13.02 1.01
CA ILE A 172 19.17 12.13 2.16
C ILE A 172 20.66 11.87 2.31
N LYS A 173 21.32 11.43 1.24
CA LYS A 173 22.75 11.12 1.23
C LYS A 173 23.61 12.33 1.59
N SER A 174 23.33 13.49 0.99
CA SER A 174 24.02 14.76 1.26
C SER A 174 23.84 15.21 2.71
N ARG A 175 22.63 15.07 3.26
CA ARG A 175 22.34 15.41 4.67
C ARG A 175 23.01 14.45 5.64
N GLN A 176 22.96 13.14 5.40
CA GLN A 176 23.65 12.16 6.25
C GLN A 176 25.16 12.39 6.29
N LYS A 177 25.76 12.91 5.20
CA LYS A 177 27.19 13.24 5.15
C LYS A 177 27.53 14.55 5.90
N LYS A 178 26.65 15.55 5.86
CA LYS A 178 26.93 16.91 6.35
C LYS A 178 26.39 17.19 7.75
N ASP A 179 25.39 16.45 8.18
CA ASP A 179 24.65 16.68 9.42
C ASP A 179 24.64 15.38 10.25
N SER A 180 25.50 15.34 11.27
CA SER A 180 25.62 14.19 12.17
C SER A 180 24.36 13.92 12.97
N ARG A 181 23.54 14.96 13.24
CA ARG A 181 22.26 14.82 13.92
C ARG A 181 21.28 14.08 13.02
N PHE A 182 21.21 14.43 11.74
CA PHE A 182 20.39 13.70 10.78
C PHE A 182 20.92 12.27 10.52
N GLN A 183 22.23 12.09 10.45
CA GLN A 183 22.83 10.75 10.32
C GLN A 183 22.42 9.83 11.47
N THR A 184 22.55 10.31 12.71
CA THR A 184 22.18 9.57 13.92
C THR A 184 20.70 9.25 13.94
N PHE A 185 19.86 10.24 13.59
CA PHE A 185 18.42 10.06 13.46
C PHE A 185 18.06 8.94 12.48
N VAL A 186 18.66 8.92 11.28
CA VAL A 186 18.34 7.88 10.28
C VAL A 186 18.77 6.50 10.76
N GLN A 187 19.96 6.36 11.37
CA GLN A 187 20.42 5.08 11.91
C GLN A 187 19.48 4.55 13.01
N ASP A 188 19.04 5.43 13.90
CA ASP A 188 18.11 5.08 14.96
C ASP A 188 16.72 4.72 14.40
N ALA A 189 16.20 5.50 13.45
CA ALA A 189 14.94 5.21 12.77
C ALA A 189 14.97 3.88 12.00
N GLU A 190 16.05 3.57 11.28
CA GLU A 190 16.24 2.31 10.55
C GLU A 190 16.39 1.08 11.47
N SER A 191 16.76 1.29 12.73
CA SER A 191 16.81 0.22 13.74
C SER A 191 15.43 -0.20 14.25
N ASN A 192 14.38 0.58 13.95
CA ASN A 192 13.03 0.28 14.36
C ASN A 192 12.55 -1.05 13.73
N PRO A 193 12.01 -2.01 14.52
CA PRO A 193 11.52 -3.29 13.99
C PRO A 193 10.50 -3.16 12.86
N LEU A 194 9.69 -2.09 12.87
CA LEU A 194 8.69 -1.81 11.84
C LEU A 194 9.31 -1.60 10.45
N CYS A 195 10.57 -1.16 10.37
CA CYS A 195 11.31 -1.04 9.11
C CYS A 195 11.57 -2.41 8.46
N ARG A 196 11.42 -3.53 9.18
CA ARG A 196 11.69 -4.90 8.68
C ARG A 196 13.03 -5.01 7.94
N ARG A 197 14.06 -4.34 8.48
CA ARG A 197 15.44 -4.24 7.94
C ARG A 197 15.60 -3.44 6.65
N LEU A 198 14.56 -2.74 6.18
CA LEU A 198 14.65 -1.81 5.07
C LEU A 198 15.23 -0.47 5.53
N GLN A 199 16.12 0.10 4.72
CA GLN A 199 16.64 1.44 4.95
C GLN A 199 15.73 2.51 4.33
N LEU A 200 15.87 3.77 4.73
CA LEU A 200 15.06 4.87 4.18
C LEU A 200 15.15 4.93 2.64
N LYS A 201 16.36 4.72 2.11
CA LYS A 201 16.63 4.67 0.66
C LYS A 201 15.97 3.49 -0.07
N ASP A 202 15.62 2.43 0.66
CA ASP A 202 14.97 1.22 0.11
C ASP A 202 13.44 1.32 0.21
N ILE A 203 12.94 2.07 1.20
CA ILE A 203 11.50 2.31 1.41
C ILE A 203 10.95 3.28 0.37
N ILE A 204 11.64 4.38 0.06
CA ILE A 204 11.14 5.40 -0.88
C ILE A 204 10.81 4.81 -2.27
N PRO A 205 11.64 3.94 -2.88
CA PRO A 205 11.35 3.34 -4.19
C PRO A 205 10.18 2.36 -4.22
N THR A 206 9.60 1.98 -3.08
CA THR A 206 8.52 0.97 -3.02
C THR A 206 7.26 1.43 -3.75
N GLU A 207 7.01 2.74 -3.86
CA GLU A 207 5.87 3.29 -4.61
C GLU A 207 5.97 2.97 -6.10
N MET A 208 7.11 3.27 -6.73
CA MET A 208 7.37 2.89 -8.12
C MET A 208 7.26 1.37 -8.30
N GLN A 209 7.83 0.59 -7.37
CA GLN A 209 7.73 -0.87 -7.42
C GLN A 209 6.28 -1.34 -7.38
N ARG A 210 5.41 -0.73 -6.54
CA ARG A 210 4.00 -1.08 -6.45
C ARG A 210 3.28 -0.86 -7.78
N LEU A 211 3.53 0.27 -8.45
CA LEU A 211 2.95 0.55 -9.77
C LEU A 211 3.28 -0.52 -10.81
N THR A 212 4.49 -1.08 -10.78
CA THR A 212 4.87 -2.17 -11.70
C THR A 212 4.11 -3.48 -11.44
N LYS A 213 3.55 -3.68 -10.23
CA LYS A 213 2.84 -4.91 -9.86
C LYS A 213 1.39 -4.91 -10.30
N TYR A 214 0.72 -3.75 -10.36
CA TYR A 214 -0.70 -3.70 -10.69
C TYR A 214 -1.05 -4.36 -12.04
N PRO A 215 -0.38 -4.06 -13.17
CA PRO A 215 -0.70 -4.72 -14.43
C PRO A 215 -0.59 -6.25 -14.35
N LEU A 216 0.46 -6.76 -13.68
CA LEU A 216 0.72 -8.20 -13.56
C LEU A 216 -0.36 -8.91 -12.73
N LEU A 217 -0.75 -8.30 -11.62
CA LEU A 217 -1.81 -8.84 -10.74
C LEU A 217 -3.15 -8.82 -11.46
N LEU A 218 -3.49 -7.72 -12.13
CA LEU A 218 -4.74 -7.57 -12.87
C LEU A 218 -4.82 -8.53 -14.08
N ASP A 219 -3.73 -8.71 -14.83
CA ASP A 219 -3.67 -9.68 -15.92
C ASP A 219 -3.86 -11.12 -15.42
N ASN A 220 -3.28 -11.46 -14.26
CA ASN A 220 -3.49 -12.75 -13.62
C ASN A 220 -4.94 -12.94 -13.14
N ILE A 221 -5.60 -11.90 -12.61
CA ILE A 221 -7.03 -11.96 -12.26
C ILE A 221 -7.86 -12.19 -13.54
N ALA A 222 -7.63 -11.40 -14.60
CA ALA A 222 -8.34 -11.51 -15.87
C ALA A 222 -8.17 -12.89 -16.53
N LYS A 223 -7.02 -13.55 -16.33
CA LYS A 223 -6.76 -14.92 -16.79
C LYS A 223 -7.73 -15.93 -16.19
N TYR A 224 -8.09 -15.77 -14.92
CA TYR A 224 -8.98 -16.69 -14.20
C TYR A 224 -10.43 -16.21 -14.09
N THR A 225 -10.78 -15.05 -14.65
CA THR A 225 -12.17 -14.56 -14.74
C THR A 225 -12.90 -15.19 -15.94
N GLU A 226 -13.98 -15.93 -15.68
CA GLU A 226 -14.83 -16.56 -16.72
C GLU A 226 -15.82 -15.57 -17.35
N LEU A 227 -16.44 -14.70 -16.55
CA LEU A 227 -17.49 -13.79 -17.03
C LEU A 227 -16.89 -12.75 -18.00
N PRO A 228 -17.31 -12.70 -19.27
CA PRO A 228 -16.70 -11.82 -20.26
C PRO A 228 -16.76 -10.33 -19.90
N GLU A 229 -17.90 -9.88 -19.37
CA GLU A 229 -18.07 -8.48 -18.96
C GLU A 229 -17.14 -8.10 -17.81
N GLU A 230 -17.01 -8.99 -16.82
CA GLU A 230 -16.10 -8.77 -15.69
C GLU A 230 -14.65 -8.80 -16.15
N LYS A 231 -14.28 -9.79 -16.98
CA LYS A 231 -12.95 -9.92 -17.55
C LYS A 231 -12.52 -8.67 -18.31
N GLU A 232 -13.43 -8.07 -19.07
CA GLU A 232 -13.18 -6.83 -19.80
C GLU A 232 -12.92 -5.66 -18.85
N LYS A 233 -13.68 -5.54 -17.75
CA LYS A 233 -13.42 -4.53 -16.70
C LYS A 233 -12.02 -4.70 -16.08
N VAL A 234 -11.61 -5.93 -15.78
CA VAL A 234 -10.27 -6.20 -15.22
C VAL A 234 -9.17 -5.85 -16.22
N LYS A 235 -9.31 -6.26 -17.49
CA LYS A 235 -8.35 -5.93 -18.55
C LYS A 235 -8.22 -4.42 -18.76
N LYS A 236 -9.34 -3.71 -18.81
CA LYS A 236 -9.35 -2.25 -18.94
C LYS A 236 -8.60 -1.59 -17.78
N ALA A 237 -8.82 -2.04 -16.55
CA ALA A 237 -8.07 -1.54 -15.41
C ALA A 237 -6.55 -1.86 -15.52
N ALA A 238 -6.18 -3.03 -16.04
CA ALA A 238 -4.77 -3.38 -16.30
C ALA A 238 -4.13 -2.46 -17.34
N ASP A 239 -4.86 -2.12 -18.41
CA ASP A 239 -4.41 -1.15 -19.42
C ASP A 239 -4.24 0.24 -18.82
N HIS A 240 -5.17 0.69 -17.99
CA HIS A 240 -5.07 1.98 -17.30
C HIS A 240 -3.86 2.01 -16.34
N CYS A 241 -3.62 0.93 -15.59
CA CYS A 241 -2.40 0.80 -14.76
C CYS A 241 -1.11 0.92 -15.60
N ARG A 242 -1.09 0.34 -16.80
CA ARG A 242 0.05 0.50 -17.74
C ARG A 242 0.20 1.94 -18.22
N GLN A 243 -0.90 2.63 -18.50
CA GLN A 243 -0.88 4.05 -18.88
C GLN A 243 -0.33 4.94 -17.75
N ILE A 244 -0.79 4.72 -16.51
CA ILE A 244 -0.27 5.40 -15.32
C ILE A 244 1.23 5.13 -15.20
N LEU A 245 1.66 3.88 -15.22
CA LEU A 245 3.08 3.51 -15.10
C LEU A 245 3.94 4.17 -16.18
N ASN A 246 3.47 4.18 -17.43
CA ASN A 246 4.18 4.84 -18.54
C ASN A 246 4.30 6.35 -18.33
N HIS A 247 3.23 7.00 -17.86
CA HIS A 247 3.24 8.42 -17.54
C HIS A 247 4.22 8.74 -16.41
N VAL A 248 4.20 7.95 -15.32
CA VAL A 248 5.10 8.12 -14.18
C VAL A 248 6.55 7.90 -14.62
N ASN A 249 6.84 6.86 -15.40
CA ASN A 249 8.19 6.61 -15.93
C ASN A 249 8.70 7.78 -16.80
N GLN A 250 7.83 8.37 -17.61
CA GLN A 250 8.18 9.53 -18.41
C GLN A 250 8.50 10.75 -17.52
N ALA A 251 7.68 11.00 -16.49
CA ALA A 251 7.92 12.07 -15.52
C ALA A 251 9.25 11.89 -14.75
N VAL A 252 9.58 10.65 -14.35
CA VAL A 252 10.87 10.32 -13.72
C VAL A 252 12.03 10.64 -14.65
N LYS A 253 11.95 10.18 -15.92
CA LYS A 253 13.00 10.44 -16.92
C LYS A 253 13.21 11.93 -17.18
N GLU A 254 12.12 12.71 -17.25
CA GLU A 254 12.20 14.17 -17.42
C GLU A 254 12.82 14.87 -16.21
N SER A 255 12.52 14.40 -15.00
CA SER A 255 13.12 14.89 -13.75
C SER A 255 14.63 14.63 -13.72
N GLU A 256 15.05 13.41 -14.06
CA GLU A 256 16.47 13.04 -14.15
C GLU A 256 17.21 13.88 -15.20
N ASN A 257 16.62 14.09 -16.37
CA ASN A 257 17.23 14.91 -17.42
C ASN A 257 17.41 16.37 -17.00
N LYS A 258 16.45 16.96 -16.27
CA LYS A 258 16.56 18.33 -15.72
C LYS A 258 17.66 18.42 -14.68
N GLN A 259 17.82 17.38 -13.86
CA GLN A 259 18.87 17.32 -12.85
C GLN A 259 20.26 17.28 -13.50
N VAL A 260 20.44 16.42 -14.51
CA VAL A 260 21.70 16.36 -15.28
C VAL A 260 21.95 17.70 -15.97
N GLY A 261 20.97 18.27 -16.68
CA GLY A 261 21.15 19.53 -17.42
C GLY A 261 21.45 20.77 -16.55
N GLY A 262 21.00 20.77 -15.30
CA GLY A 262 21.31 21.83 -14.32
C GLY A 262 22.79 21.83 -13.90
N GLU A 263 23.40 20.64 -13.74
CA GLU A 263 24.81 20.51 -13.33
C GLU A 263 25.80 21.08 -14.39
N TRP A 264 25.43 21.06 -15.68
CA TRP A 264 26.25 21.66 -16.76
C TRP A 264 26.05 23.16 -16.94
N SER A 265 24.97 23.73 -16.37
CA SER A 265 24.66 25.16 -16.51
C SER A 265 25.29 26.01 -15.40
N ASP A 266 25.70 25.38 -14.30
CA ASP A 266 26.33 26.00 -13.13
C ASP A 266 27.86 25.74 -13.02
N SER A 267 28.48 25.16 -14.07
CA SER A 267 29.94 24.92 -14.18
C SER A 267 30.58 25.84 -15.22
#